data_AF-A0A6M6DYG4-F1
#
_entry.id   AF-A0A6M6DYG4-F1
#
_cell.length_a   1.000
_cell.length_b   1.000
_cell.length_c   1.000
_cell.angle_alpha   90.00
_cell.angle_beta   90.00
_cell.angle_gamma   90.00
#
_symmetry.space_group_name_H-M   'P 1'
#
loop_
_entity.id
_entity.type
_entity.pdbx_description
1 polymer ?
#
loop_
_entity_poly.entity_id
_entity_poly.type
_entity_poly.pdbx_seq_one_letter_code
_entity_poly.pdbx_strand_id
1 'polypeptide(L)' 'MNSYTHIKEALQLAEQAVYQGQMNLNGANFQNAQMHLTIVQQQINEQKKQASSDKELKRMEEHLRHLREAQQAIQQNF' A
#
# COMPACT_ATOMS: atom_id res chain seq x y z
N MET A 1 -19.26 -11.53 4.66
CA MET A 1 -18.03 -10.79 5.04
C MET A 1 -17.46 -10.21 3.76
N ASN A 2 -17.16 -8.90 3.70
CA ASN A 2 -16.67 -8.26 2.47
C ASN A 2 -15.28 -8.87 2.17
N SER A 3 -15.12 -9.57 1.04
CA SER A 3 -13.93 -10.40 0.78
C SER A 3 -12.61 -9.64 0.80
N TYR A 4 -12.65 -8.30 0.82
CA TYR A 4 -11.49 -7.42 0.75
C TYR A 4 -11.35 -6.48 1.95
N THR A 5 -12.10 -6.66 3.05
CA THR A 5 -12.01 -5.77 4.23
C THR A 5 -10.57 -5.63 4.72
N HIS A 6 -9.85 -6.74 4.86
CA HIS A 6 -8.47 -6.72 5.36
C HIS A 6 -7.50 -6.01 4.42
N ILE A 7 -7.69 -6.12 3.10
CA ILE A 7 -6.86 -5.41 2.11
C ILE A 7 -7.12 -3.90 2.19
N LYS A 8 -8.39 -3.49 2.38
CA LYS A 8 -8.76 -2.08 2.53
C LYS A 8 -8.16 -1.47 3.80
N GLU A 9 -8.24 -2.18 4.92
CA GLU A 9 -7.63 -1.76 6.18
C GLU A 9 -6.10 -1.64 6.04
N ALA A 10 -5.46 -2.63 5.41
CA ALA A 10 -4.02 -2.59 5.17
C ALA A 10 -3.62 -1.44 4.23
N LEU A 11 -4.42 -1.16 3.19
CA LEU A 11 -4.22 -0.01 2.29
C LEU A 11 -4.32 1.32 3.05
N GLN A 12 -5.31 1.47 3.92
CA GLN A 12 -5.48 2.67 4.72
C GLN A 12 -4.30 2.90 5.68
N LEU A 13 -3.79 1.83 6.29
CA LEU A 13 -2.57 1.91 7.12
C LEU A 13 -1.34 2.28 6.29
N ALA A 14 -1.20 1.71 5.09
CA ALA A 14 -0.10 2.04 4.18
C ALA A 14 -0.15 3.50 3.74
N GLU A 15 -1.33 4.02 3.41
CA GLU A 15 -1.55 5.42 3.04
C GLU A 15 -1.16 6.36 4.18
N GLN A 16 -1.61 6.08 5.41
CA GLN A 16 -1.24 6.87 6.58
C GLN A 16 0.27 6.85 6.84
N ALA A 17 0.92 5.69 6.68
CA ALA A 17 2.35 5.57 6.88
C ALA A 17 3.14 6.34 5.80
N VAL A 18 2.73 6.28 4.53
CA VAL A 18 3.32 7.10 3.47
C VAL A 18 3.15 8.57 3.81
N TYR A 19 1.95 9.01 4.20
CA TYR A 19 1.67 10.40 4.57
C TYR A 19 2.57 10.88 5.73
N GLN A 20 2.69 10.08 6.79
CA GLN A 20 3.59 10.39 7.91
C GLN A 20 5.07 10.41 7.52
N GLY A 21 5.46 9.58 6.55
CA GLY A 21 6.79 9.60 5.94
C GLY A 21 7.05 10.93 5.22
N GLN A 22 6.10 11.42 4.40
CA GLN A 22 6.25 12.70 3.70
C GLN A 22 6.31 13.88 4.66
N MET A 23 5.53 13.88 5.75
CA MET A 23 5.51 15.01 6.68
C MET A 23 6.76 15.10 7.57
N ASN A 24 7.25 13.97 8.07
CA ASN A 24 8.30 13.97 9.09
C ASN A 24 9.70 13.68 8.53
N LEU A 25 9.79 13.23 7.28
CA LEU A 25 11.05 12.99 6.56
C LEU A 25 12.03 12.10 7.34
N ASN A 26 11.48 11.15 8.10
CA ASN A 26 12.24 10.28 8.99
C ASN A 26 12.37 8.88 8.36
N GLY A 27 13.61 8.36 8.33
CA GLY A 27 13.92 7.00 7.89
C GLY A 27 13.04 5.92 8.51
N ALA A 28 12.70 6.03 9.80
CA ALA A 28 11.83 5.07 10.48
C ALA A 28 10.40 5.07 9.91
N ASN A 29 9.87 6.24 9.56
CA ASN A 29 8.54 6.35 8.95
C ASN A 29 8.54 5.82 7.52
N PHE A 30 9.63 6.02 6.77
CA PHE A 30 9.78 5.44 5.44
C PHE A 30 9.88 3.90 5.47
N GLN A 31 10.60 3.34 6.45
CA GLN A 31 10.65 1.90 6.67
C GLN A 31 9.27 1.35 7.06
N ASN A 32 8.53 2.06 7.92
CA ASN A 32 7.19 1.68 8.30
C ASN A 32 6.22 1.70 7.09
N ALA A 33 6.27 2.75 6.28
CA ALA A 33 5.51 2.84 5.03
C ALA A 33 5.85 1.67 4.09
N GLN A 34 7.14 1.37 3.90
CA GLN A 34 7.59 0.25 3.07
C GLN A 34 7.03 -1.09 3.56
N MET A 35 7.03 -1.32 4.88
CA MET A 35 6.48 -2.52 5.48
C MET A 35 4.99 -2.66 5.17
N HIS A 36 4.18 -1.62 5.41
CA HIS A 36 2.75 -1.66 5.14
C HIS A 36 2.44 -1.87 3.65
N LEU A 37 3.15 -1.19 2.75
CA LEU A 37 3.00 -1.38 1.30
C LEU A 37 3.38 -2.79 0.84
N THR A 38 4.30 -3.45 1.55
CA THR A 38 4.69 -4.84 1.26
C THR A 38 3.61 -5.81 1.72
N ILE A 39 3.02 -5.61 2.90
CA ILE A 39 1.92 -6.42 3.42
C ILE A 39 0.70 -6.35 2.49
N VAL A 40 0.30 -5.16 2.07
CA VAL A 40 -0.82 -4.98 1.13
C VAL A 40 -0.57 -5.72 -0.17
N GLN A 41 0.64 -5.63 -0.73
CA GLN A 41 0.99 -6.35 -1.95
C GLN A 41 0.84 -7.86 -1.81
N GLN A 42 1.30 -8.42 -0.68
CA GLN A 42 1.18 -9.84 -0.41
C GLN A 42 -0.29 -10.27 -0.36
N GLN A 43 -1.13 -9.52 0.37
CA GLN A 43 -2.56 -9.82 0.47
C GLN A 43 -3.28 -9.73 -0.88
N ILE A 44 -2.98 -8.69 -1.68
CA ILE A 44 -3.50 -8.54 -3.05
C ILE A 44 -3.09 -9.75 -3.91
N ASN A 45 -1.82 -10.16 -3.85
CA ASN A 45 -1.31 -11.29 -4.61
C ASN A 45 -1.96 -12.62 -4.22
N GLU A 46 -2.16 -12.87 -2.93
CA GLU A 46 -2.88 -14.04 -2.43
C GLU A 46 -4.31 -14.07 -2.94
N GLN A 47 -4.98 -12.93 -2.91
CA GLN A 47 -6.35 -12.81 -3.34
C GLN A 47 -6.50 -12.94 -4.87
N LYS A 48 -5.50 -12.49 -5.66
CA LYS A 48 -5.47 -12.71 -7.13
C LYS A 48 -5.38 -14.18 -7.51
N LYS A 49 -4.76 -15.02 -6.68
CA LYS A 49 -4.73 -16.48 -6.95
C LYS A 49 -6.15 -17.08 -6.93
N GLN A 50 -7.07 -16.46 -6.21
CA GLN A 50 -8.46 -16.90 -6.07
C GLN A 50 -9.42 -16.15 -7.00
N ALA A 51 -9.16 -14.89 -7.31
CA ALA A 51 -10.04 -14.01 -8.09
C ALA A 51 -9.27 -12.99 -8.96
N SER A 52 -8.47 -13.48 -9.91
CA SER A 52 -7.55 -12.66 -10.72
C SER A 52 -8.19 -11.56 -11.59
N SER A 53 -9.45 -11.73 -11.97
CA SER A 53 -10.19 -10.79 -12.84
C SER A 53 -11.07 -9.80 -12.08
N ASP A 54 -11.01 -9.79 -10.75
CA ASP A 54 -11.85 -8.90 -9.94
C ASP A 54 -11.47 -7.42 -10.13
N LYS A 55 -12.47 -6.60 -10.48
CA LYS A 55 -12.31 -5.17 -10.77
C LYS A 55 -11.94 -4.37 -9.52
N GLU A 56 -12.46 -4.75 -8.36
CA GLU A 56 -12.14 -4.11 -7.09
C GLU A 56 -10.68 -4.37 -6.71
N LEU A 57 -10.22 -5.61 -6.92
CA LEU A 57 -8.85 -6.00 -6.68
C LEU A 57 -7.86 -5.24 -7.58
N LYS A 58 -8.19 -5.06 -8.86
CA LYS A 58 -7.42 -4.19 -9.77
C LYS A 58 -7.33 -2.74 -9.28
N ARG A 59 -8.43 -2.17 -8.75
CA ARG A 59 -8.41 -0.82 -8.16
C ARG A 59 -7.52 -0.73 -6.93
N MET A 60 -7.54 -1.76 -6.08
CA MET A 60 -6.66 -1.82 -4.90
C MET A 60 -5.18 -1.92 -5.30
N GLU A 61 -4.86 -2.65 -6.37
CA GLU A 61 -3.51 -2.73 -6.92
C GLU A 61 -3.02 -1.40 -7.51
N GLU A 62 -3.91 -0.70 -8.22
CA GLU A 62 -3.63 0.65 -8.73
C GLU A 62 -3.41 1.65 -7.58
N HIS A 63 -4.23 1.60 -6.53
CA HIS A 63 -4.03 2.42 -5.33
C HIS A 63 -2.68 2.13 -4.67
N LEU A 64 -2.34 0.85 -4.47
CA LEU A 64 -1.03 0.46 -3.93
C LEU A 64 0.13 0.99 -4.78
N ARG A 65 -0.01 0.95 -6.10
CA ARG A 65 1.00 1.48 -7.03
C ARG A 65 1.20 2.99 -6.82
N HIS A 66 0.13 3.77 -6.72
CA HIS A 66 0.24 5.21 -6.46
C HIS A 66 0.91 5.52 -5.12
N LEU A 67 0.60 4.75 -4.07
CA LEU A 67 1.25 4.93 -2.77
C LEU A 67 2.75 4.65 -2.83
N ARG A 68 3.18 3.65 -3.60
CA ARG A 68 4.61 3.38 -3.85
C ARG A 68 5.29 4.47 -4.64
N GLU A 69 4.65 4.95 -5.71
CA GLU A 69 5.16 6.07 -6.51
C GLU A 69 5.34 7.32 -5.63
N ALA A 70 4.37 7.60 -4.76
CA ALA A 70 4.47 8.69 -3.79
C ALA A 70 5.62 8.49 -2.79
N GLN A 71 5.77 7.28 -2.22
CA GLN A 71 6.86 6.96 -1.30
C GLN A 71 8.24 7.11 -1.98
N GLN A 72 8.38 6.59 -3.20
CA GLN A 72 9.63 6.67 -3.98
C GLN A 72 9.98 8.11 -4.36
N ALA A 73 8.98 8.90 -4.76
CA ALA A 73 9.18 10.31 -5.10
C ALA A 73 9.75 11.09 -3.90
N ILE A 74 9.34 10.77 -2.68
CA ILE A 74 9.92 11.41 -1.49
C ILE A 74 11.35 10.93 -1.28
N GLN A 75 11.60 9.62 -1.33
CA GLN A 75 12.95 9.06 -1.15
C GLN A 75 13.97 9.53 -2.19
N GLN A 76 13.54 9.94 -3.39
CA GLN A 76 14.45 10.52 -4.39
C GLN A 76 14.75 12.00 -4.16
N ASN A 77 13.91 12.68 -3.38
CA ASN A 77 14.05 14.10 -3.06
C ASN A 77 14.76 14.34 -1.70
N PHE A 78 15.20 13.28 -1.02
CA PHE A 78 15.90 13.28 0.27
C PHE A 78 17.10 12.35 0.26
#